data_AF-A0A662SPE3-F1
#
_entry.id   AF-A0A662SPE3-F1
#
_cell.length_a   1.000
_cell.length_b   1.000
_cell.length_c   1.000
_cell.angle_alpha   90.00
_cell.angle_beta   90.00
_cell.angle_gamma   90.00
#
_symmetry.space_group_name_H-M   'P 1'
#
loop_
_entity.id
_entity.type
_entity.pdbx_description
1 polymer ?
#
loop_
_entity_poly.entity_id
_entity_poly.type
_entity_poly.pdbx_seq_one_letter_code
_entity_poly.pdbx_strand_id
1 'polypeptide(L)'
;MPSKPSGGPLKVLRRVRRRSKRVAVLVDGPNMLRRDLGIDLEAITEALSGLGRVKIRIVVLDRKAPDKLVEAVTNSGYRAVVSTGKVEVEFTMIATELMYSNKVDVLALATRNAAYAPIVYRAKELGKDVVVIGAEPGFSTALRKAADLVITLSPVDRNYRGD
;
A
#
# COMPACT_ATOMS: atom_id res chain seq x y z
N MET A 1 37.29 -16.62 52.79
CA MET A 1 37.05 -15.74 51.63
C MET A 1 37.25 -16.54 50.35
N PRO A 2 36.66 -16.20 49.19
CA PRO A 2 35.32 -15.69 48.84
C PRO A 2 34.61 -16.71 47.88
N SER A 3 33.33 -16.63 47.53
CA SER A 3 32.80 -15.74 46.48
C SER A 3 31.28 -15.63 46.53
N LYS A 4 30.78 -14.39 46.64
CA LYS A 4 29.41 -14.01 46.25
C LYS A 4 29.21 -14.31 44.75
N PRO A 5 28.02 -14.72 44.30
CA PRO A 5 27.68 -14.64 42.89
C PRO A 5 27.62 -13.16 42.48
N SER A 6 28.48 -12.77 41.54
CA SER A 6 28.48 -11.46 40.92
C SER A 6 27.29 -11.34 39.97
N GLY A 7 26.17 -10.85 40.47
CA GLY A 7 25.10 -10.30 39.63
C GLY A 7 25.58 -9.02 38.96
N GLY A 8 26.25 -9.15 37.81
CA GLY A 8 26.47 -8.01 36.93
C GLY A 8 25.14 -7.57 36.32
N PRO A 9 24.87 -6.26 36.19
CA PRO A 9 23.65 -5.81 35.54
C PRO A 9 23.68 -6.28 34.08
N LEU A 10 22.69 -7.08 33.68
CA LEU A 10 22.37 -7.30 32.28
C LEU A 10 22.14 -5.92 31.66
N LYS A 11 23.14 -5.41 30.92
CA LYS A 11 22.96 -4.27 30.02
C LYS A 11 22.03 -4.73 28.90
N VAL A 12 20.73 -4.69 29.15
CA VAL A 12 19.74 -4.63 28.10
C VAL A 12 19.91 -3.26 27.44
N LEU A 13 20.82 -3.19 26.48
CA LEU A 13 20.82 -2.14 25.47
C LEU A 13 19.51 -2.33 24.69
N ARG A 14 18.43 -1.73 25.22
CA ARG A 14 17.19 -1.58 24.50
C ARG A 14 17.48 -0.60 23.38
N ARG A 15 18.07 -1.10 22.29
CA ARG A 15 18.11 -0.44 21.00
C ARG A 15 16.67 -0.03 20.77
N VAL A 16 16.40 1.27 20.85
CA VAL A 16 15.09 1.81 20.50
C VAL A 16 14.95 1.47 19.02
N ARG A 17 14.37 0.29 18.73
CA ARG A 17 14.00 -0.08 17.37
C ARG A 17 13.10 1.08 16.94
N ARG A 18 13.56 1.92 16.02
CA ARG A 18 12.70 2.89 15.35
C ARG A 18 11.45 2.11 14.97
N ARG A 19 10.29 2.54 15.49
CA ARG A 19 9.04 1.83 15.29
C ARG A 19 8.85 1.72 13.79
N SER A 20 8.77 0.49 13.26
CA SER A 20 8.52 0.26 11.84
C SER A 20 7.29 1.08 11.44
N LYS A 21 7.40 1.88 10.37
CA LYS A 21 6.26 2.66 9.86
C LYS A 21 5.08 1.73 9.58
N ARG A 22 3.88 2.21 9.84
CA ARG A 22 2.63 1.49 9.58
C ARG A 22 2.11 1.93 8.22
N VAL A 23 2.10 1.01 7.27
CA VAL A 23 1.74 1.28 5.88
C VAL A 23 0.30 0.86 5.65
N ALA A 24 -0.50 1.75 5.05
CA ALA A 24 -1.79 1.40 4.45
C ALA A 24 -1.64 1.45 2.94
N VAL A 25 -2.11 0.42 2.24
CA VAL A 25 -2.20 0.41 0.78
C VAL A 25 -3.64 0.38 0.34
N LEU A 26 -3.97 1.33 -0.54
CA LEU A 26 -5.27 1.47 -1.19
C LEU A 26 -5.08 1.33 -2.69
N VAL A 27 -5.75 0.34 -3.28
CA VAL A 27 -5.62 -0.01 -4.69
C VAL A 27 -6.87 0.40 -5.46
N ASP A 28 -6.67 1.12 -6.55
CA ASP A 28 -7.70 1.43 -7.54
C ASP A 28 -7.84 0.24 -8.48
N GLY A 29 -8.82 -0.61 -8.21
CA GLY A 29 -9.06 -1.85 -8.94
C GLY A 29 -9.17 -1.67 -10.45
N PRO A 30 -10.09 -0.82 -10.95
CA PRO A 30 -10.23 -0.56 -12.39
C PRO A 30 -8.94 -0.06 -13.07
N ASN A 31 -8.10 0.71 -12.37
CA ASN A 31 -6.88 1.25 -12.97
C ASN A 31 -5.66 0.34 -12.86
N MET A 32 -5.64 -0.58 -11.88
CA MET A 32 -4.49 -1.45 -11.59
C MET A 32 -4.70 -2.92 -11.94
N LEU A 33 -5.89 -3.48 -11.73
CA LEU A 33 -6.18 -4.91 -11.93
C LEU A 33 -6.69 -5.24 -13.33
N ARG A 34 -6.18 -4.49 -14.33
CA ARG A 34 -6.48 -4.77 -15.73
C ARG A 34 -5.59 -5.89 -16.24
N ARG A 35 -6.17 -6.77 -17.06
CA ARG A 35 -5.46 -7.94 -17.60
C ARG A 35 -4.22 -7.56 -18.41
N ASP A 36 -4.27 -6.46 -19.14
CA ASP A 36 -3.17 -5.96 -19.98
C ASP A 36 -1.97 -5.43 -19.18
N LEU A 37 -2.18 -5.03 -17.91
CA LEU A 37 -1.09 -4.60 -17.04
C LEU A 37 -0.39 -5.76 -16.35
N GLY A 38 -1.05 -6.91 -16.22
CA GLY A 38 -0.47 -8.10 -15.61
C GLY A 38 0.04 -7.91 -14.17
N ILE A 39 -0.53 -6.97 -13.41
CA ILE A 39 -0.09 -6.64 -12.05
C ILE A 39 -0.69 -7.60 -11.03
N ASP A 40 0.16 -8.05 -10.11
CA ASP A 40 -0.20 -8.87 -8.96
C ASP A 40 -0.32 -8.00 -7.68
N LEU A 41 -1.32 -8.29 -6.86
CA LEU A 41 -1.51 -7.68 -5.55
C LEU A 41 -0.38 -8.05 -4.58
N GLU A 42 0.19 -9.25 -4.71
CA GLU A 42 1.33 -9.67 -3.90
C GLU A 42 2.56 -8.80 -4.19
N ALA A 43 2.84 -8.52 -5.47
CA ALA A 43 3.92 -7.63 -5.88
C ALA A 43 3.76 -6.20 -5.32
N ILE A 44 2.52 -5.69 -5.23
CA ILE A 44 2.24 -4.40 -4.57
C ILE A 44 2.64 -4.45 -3.10
N THR A 45 2.28 -5.51 -2.37
CA THR A 45 2.64 -5.65 -0.95
C THR A 45 4.14 -5.84 -0.76
N GLU A 46 4.78 -6.63 -1.60
CA GLU A 46 6.22 -6.88 -1.57
C GLU A 46 7.02 -5.60 -1.77
N ALA A 47 6.65 -4.79 -2.77
CA ALA A 47 7.29 -3.51 -3.05
C ALA A 47 7.22 -2.52 -1.87
N LEU A 48 6.23 -2.68 -0.99
CA LEU A 48 6.06 -1.85 0.22
C LEU A 48 6.79 -2.40 1.45
N SER A 49 7.30 -3.63 1.41
CA SER A 49 7.88 -4.32 2.58
C SER A 49 9.10 -3.59 3.15
N GLY A 50 9.89 -2.91 2.31
CA GLY A 50 11.04 -2.11 2.73
C GLY A 50 10.69 -0.79 3.44
N LEU A 51 9.45 -0.32 3.31
CA LEU A 51 9.01 0.97 3.88
C LEU A 51 8.49 0.82 5.31
N GLY A 52 8.01 -0.37 5.66
CA GLY A 52 7.47 -0.65 6.97
C GLY A 52 6.54 -1.85 6.97
N ARG A 53 5.71 -1.95 8.02
CA ARG A 53 4.77 -3.05 8.15
C ARG A 53 3.45 -2.65 7.49
N VAL A 54 3.09 -3.34 6.41
CA VAL A 54 1.77 -3.21 5.77
C VAL A 54 0.71 -3.73 6.74
N LYS A 55 -0.16 -2.83 7.21
CA LYS A 55 -1.19 -3.10 8.22
C LYS A 55 -2.59 -3.13 7.63
N ILE A 56 -2.82 -2.33 6.61
CA ILE A 56 -4.12 -2.16 5.97
C ILE A 56 -3.92 -2.37 4.48
N ARG A 57 -4.73 -3.23 3.88
CA ARG A 57 -4.71 -3.58 2.46
C ARG A 57 -6.13 -3.54 1.94
N ILE A 58 -6.43 -2.60 1.06
CA ILE A 58 -7.78 -2.39 0.54
C ILE A 58 -7.71 -2.28 -0.98
N VAL A 59 -8.61 -2.96 -1.68
CA VAL A 59 -8.86 -2.75 -3.11
C VAL A 59 -10.27 -2.22 -3.27
N VAL A 60 -10.42 -1.09 -3.96
CA VAL A 60 -11.74 -0.59 -4.36
C VAL A 60 -12.05 -1.11 -5.76
N LEU A 61 -13.18 -1.79 -5.89
CA LEU A 61 -13.65 -2.42 -7.11
C LEU A 61 -14.92 -1.73 -7.62
N ASP A 62 -15.13 -1.80 -8.93
CA ASP A 62 -16.39 -1.39 -9.56
C ASP A 62 -17.52 -2.36 -9.16
N ARG A 63 -18.77 -1.88 -9.09
CA ARG A 63 -19.96 -2.70 -8.81
C ARG A 63 -20.15 -3.87 -9.78
N LYS A 64 -19.60 -3.75 -11.00
CA LYS A 64 -19.64 -4.76 -12.05
C LYS A 64 -18.47 -5.74 -11.98
N ALA A 65 -17.58 -5.61 -11.00
CA ALA A 65 -16.49 -6.55 -10.80
C ALA A 65 -17.07 -7.96 -10.61
N PRO A 66 -16.56 -8.97 -11.33
CA PRO A 66 -17.06 -10.33 -11.19
C PRO A 66 -16.70 -10.89 -9.82
N ASP A 67 -17.55 -11.75 -9.26
CA ASP A 67 -17.36 -12.34 -7.93
C ASP A 67 -15.99 -13.00 -7.78
N LYS A 68 -15.51 -13.71 -8.82
CA LYS A 68 -14.17 -14.32 -8.85
C LYS A 68 -13.03 -13.31 -8.63
N LEU A 69 -13.17 -12.07 -9.07
CA LEU A 69 -12.18 -11.02 -8.82
C LEU A 69 -12.24 -10.57 -7.35
N VAL A 70 -13.43 -10.45 -6.77
CA VAL A 70 -13.63 -10.13 -5.35
C VAL A 70 -13.01 -11.22 -4.47
N GLU A 71 -13.24 -12.49 -4.82
CA GLU A 71 -12.61 -13.65 -4.16
C GLU A 71 -11.08 -13.62 -4.29
N ALA A 72 -10.55 -13.40 -5.49
CA ALA A 72 -9.10 -13.34 -5.72
C ALA A 72 -8.43 -12.23 -4.90
N VAL A 73 -9.04 -11.05 -4.81
CA VAL A 73 -8.59 -9.95 -3.95
C VAL A 73 -8.56 -10.38 -2.49
N THR A 74 -9.62 -11.04 -2.03
CA THR A 74 -9.73 -11.49 -0.63
C THR A 74 -8.69 -12.56 -0.29
N ASN A 75 -8.48 -13.52 -1.19
CA ASN A 75 -7.48 -14.58 -1.05
C ASN A 75 -6.04 -14.04 -1.06
N SER A 76 -5.80 -12.90 -1.73
CA SER A 76 -4.52 -12.18 -1.69
C SER A 76 -4.31 -11.41 -0.37
N GLY A 77 -5.25 -11.51 0.58
CA GLY A 77 -5.17 -10.87 1.89
C GLY A 77 -5.53 -9.39 1.89
N TYR A 78 -6.28 -8.93 0.88
CA TYR A 78 -6.83 -7.57 0.80
C TYR A 78 -8.31 -7.57 1.19
N ARG A 79 -8.77 -6.48 1.81
CA ARG A 79 -10.20 -6.19 1.92
C ARG A 79 -10.70 -5.69 0.57
N ALA A 80 -11.57 -6.46 -0.08
CA ALA A 80 -12.29 -6.02 -1.27
C ALA A 80 -13.44 -5.08 -0.87
N VAL A 81 -13.48 -3.89 -1.45
CA VAL A 81 -14.58 -2.93 -1.31
C VAL A 81 -15.22 -2.74 -2.67
N VAL A 82 -16.41 -3.29 -2.85
CA VAL A 82 -17.20 -3.08 -4.07
C VAL A 82 -17.96 -1.76 -3.92
N SER A 83 -17.59 -0.75 -4.71
CA SER A 83 -18.23 0.56 -4.64
C SER A 83 -19.68 0.49 -5.12
N THR A 84 -20.61 1.07 -4.35
CA THR A 84 -22.01 1.24 -4.75
C THR A 84 -22.21 2.45 -5.67
N GLY A 85 -21.18 3.30 -5.79
CA GLY A 85 -21.18 4.58 -6.51
C GLY A 85 -20.14 4.62 -7.63
N LYS A 86 -19.42 5.74 -7.74
CA LYS A 86 -18.20 5.87 -8.54
C LYS A 86 -17.01 5.39 -7.72
N VAL A 87 -16.15 4.57 -8.31
CA VAL A 87 -14.96 4.01 -7.65
C VAL A 87 -14.05 5.11 -7.09
N GLU A 88 -13.89 6.21 -7.82
CA GLU A 88 -13.05 7.34 -7.42
C GLU A 88 -13.55 8.00 -6.13
N VAL A 89 -14.87 8.04 -5.92
CA VAL A 89 -15.47 8.61 -4.71
C VAL A 89 -15.20 7.71 -3.52
N GLU A 90 -15.48 6.41 -3.63
CA GLU A 90 -15.20 5.42 -2.57
C GLU A 90 -13.70 5.38 -2.23
N PHE A 91 -12.84 5.38 -3.25
CA PHE A 91 -11.39 5.46 -3.08
C PHE A 91 -10.98 6.72 -2.32
N THR A 92 -11.51 7.88 -2.70
CA THR A 92 -11.19 9.16 -2.04
C THR A 92 -11.66 9.18 -0.60
N MET A 93 -12.85 8.63 -0.31
CA MET A 93 -13.39 8.55 1.06
C MET A 93 -12.53 7.66 1.95
N ILE A 94 -12.13 6.47 1.46
CA ILE A 94 -11.24 5.57 2.20
C ILE A 94 -9.86 6.19 2.39
N ALA A 95 -9.29 6.82 1.35
CA ALA A 95 -8.02 7.52 1.47
C ALA A 95 -8.09 8.63 2.53
N THR A 96 -9.21 9.35 2.60
CA THR A 96 -9.49 10.36 3.62
C THR A 96 -9.51 9.74 5.02
N GLU A 97 -10.21 8.64 5.24
CA GLU A 97 -10.20 7.94 6.52
C GLU A 97 -8.76 7.52 6.94
N LEU A 98 -8.00 6.97 5.99
CA LEU A 98 -6.64 6.50 6.23
C LEU A 98 -5.67 7.65 6.55
N MET A 99 -5.76 8.80 5.87
CA MET A 99 -4.88 9.94 6.12
C MET A 99 -5.15 10.63 7.47
N TYR A 100 -6.36 10.53 8.03
CA TYR A 100 -6.62 11.03 9.39
C TYR A 100 -6.36 9.98 10.48
N SER A 101 -6.16 8.71 10.11
CA SER A 101 -5.90 7.65 11.06
C SER A 101 -4.53 7.79 11.73
N ASN A 102 -4.49 7.70 13.05
CA ASN A 102 -3.24 7.60 13.81
C ASN A 102 -2.55 6.23 13.67
N LYS A 103 -3.17 5.27 12.96
CA LYS A 103 -2.64 3.92 12.69
C LYS A 103 -1.84 3.84 11.40
N VAL A 104 -1.81 4.92 10.62
CA VAL A 104 -1.15 5.00 9.31
C VAL A 104 -0.05 6.05 9.40
N ASP A 105 1.18 5.67 9.07
CA ASP A 105 2.30 6.62 8.93
C ASP A 105 2.57 6.87 7.43
N VAL A 106 2.39 5.84 6.60
CA VAL A 106 2.59 5.88 5.14
C VAL A 106 1.29 5.50 4.45
N LEU A 107 0.82 6.36 3.55
CA LEU A 107 -0.31 6.10 2.67
C LEU A 107 0.20 5.74 1.28
N ALA A 108 0.06 4.46 0.90
CA ALA A 108 0.37 3.98 -0.43
C ALA A 108 -0.90 3.97 -1.30
N LEU A 109 -0.86 4.70 -2.41
CA LEU A 109 -1.94 4.75 -3.39
C LEU A 109 -1.49 3.99 -4.64
N ALA A 110 -2.07 2.82 -4.88
CA ALA A 110 -1.82 2.05 -6.10
C ALA A 110 -2.84 2.46 -7.17
N THR A 111 -2.42 3.36 -8.06
CA THR A 111 -3.23 3.91 -9.14
C THR A 111 -2.34 4.60 -10.18
N ARG A 112 -2.88 4.72 -11.39
CA ARG A 112 -2.26 5.47 -12.49
C ARG A 112 -2.93 6.83 -12.73
N ASN A 113 -4.07 7.09 -12.09
CA ASN A 113 -4.95 8.21 -12.40
C ASN A 113 -4.47 9.54 -11.80
N ALA A 114 -4.23 10.54 -12.65
CA ALA A 114 -3.79 11.87 -12.25
C ALA A 114 -4.80 12.61 -11.33
N ALA A 115 -6.08 12.25 -11.40
CA ALA A 115 -7.15 12.88 -10.62
C ALA A 115 -6.97 12.74 -9.09
N TYR A 116 -6.14 11.80 -8.63
CA TYR A 116 -5.86 11.61 -7.21
C TYR A 116 -4.71 12.45 -6.65
N ALA A 117 -4.06 13.31 -7.45
CA ALA A 117 -3.04 14.22 -6.95
C ALA A 117 -3.48 15.07 -5.73
N PRO A 118 -4.74 15.55 -5.63
CA PRO A 118 -5.22 16.24 -4.42
C PRO A 118 -5.13 15.39 -3.14
N ILE A 119 -5.33 14.07 -3.22
CA ILE A 119 -5.19 13.16 -2.07
C ILE A 119 -3.74 13.15 -1.59
N VAL A 120 -2.78 13.12 -2.52
CA VAL A 120 -1.34 13.14 -2.22
C VAL A 120 -0.97 14.42 -1.48
N TYR A 121 -1.34 15.59 -2.01
CA TYR A 121 -1.05 16.86 -1.36
C TYR A 121 -1.67 16.94 0.03
N ARG A 122 -2.94 16.57 0.17
CA ARG A 122 -3.64 16.67 1.45
C ARG A 122 -3.08 15.72 2.51
N ALA A 123 -2.73 14.49 2.15
CA ALA A 123 -2.13 13.54 3.08
C ALA A 123 -0.74 14.02 3.56
N LYS A 124 0.04 14.65 2.68
CA LYS A 124 1.35 15.24 3.02
C LYS A 124 1.23 16.42 3.97
N GLU A 125 0.26 17.32 3.75
CA GLU A 125 -0.04 18.42 4.67
C GLU A 125 -0.39 17.90 6.09
N LEU A 126 -1.00 16.71 6.19
CA LEU A 126 -1.32 16.04 7.45
C LEU A 126 -0.15 15.23 8.02
N GLY A 127 1.03 15.30 7.41
CA GLY A 127 2.26 14.65 7.88
C GLY A 127 2.36 13.16 7.57
N LYS A 128 1.59 12.65 6.60
CA LYS A 128 1.77 11.28 6.08
C LYS A 128 2.84 11.28 5.00
N ASP A 129 3.70 10.26 4.98
CA ASP A 129 4.47 9.98 3.77
C ASP A 129 3.54 9.34 2.74
N VAL A 130 3.60 9.81 1.49
CA VAL A 130 2.76 9.28 0.42
C VAL A 130 3.59 8.56 -0.63
N VAL A 131 3.23 7.31 -0.88
CA VAL A 131 3.81 6.47 -1.92
C VAL A 131 2.77 6.31 -3.02
N VAL A 132 3.16 6.51 -4.28
CA VAL A 132 2.30 6.17 -5.42
C VAL A 132 2.87 4.97 -6.15
N ILE A 133 2.02 3.98 -6.39
CA ILE A 133 2.37 2.73 -7.07
C ILE A 133 1.59 2.67 -8.37
N GLY A 134 2.27 2.44 -9.47
CA GLY A 134 1.62 2.36 -10.78
C GLY A 134 2.36 1.40 -11.71
N ALA A 135 1.91 1.34 -12.96
CA ALA A 135 2.52 0.54 -14.01
C ALA A 135 2.38 1.29 -15.34
N GLU A 136 3.27 1.05 -16.28
CA GLU A 136 3.12 1.57 -17.64
C GLU A 136 2.29 0.62 -18.52
N PRO A 137 1.66 1.12 -19.59
CA PRO A 137 1.60 2.54 -20.01
C PRO A 137 0.64 3.37 -19.13
N GLY A 138 0.76 4.68 -19.14
CA GLY A 138 -0.26 5.58 -18.60
C GLY A 138 -0.14 5.88 -17.11
N PHE A 139 1.01 5.62 -16.49
CA PHE A 139 1.25 6.08 -15.13
C PHE A 139 1.46 7.61 -15.11
N SER A 140 0.54 8.34 -14.48
CA SER A 140 0.55 9.81 -14.51
C SER A 140 1.84 10.44 -13.97
N THR A 141 2.49 11.26 -14.81
CA THR A 141 3.64 12.09 -14.42
C THR A 141 3.31 13.07 -13.31
N ALA A 142 2.12 13.69 -13.33
CA ALA A 142 1.72 14.65 -12.30
C ALA A 142 1.57 13.95 -10.93
N LEU A 143 0.98 12.76 -10.91
CA LEU A 143 0.82 11.97 -9.70
C LEU A 143 2.18 11.56 -9.13
N ARG A 144 3.09 11.08 -9.99
CA ARG A 144 4.47 10.73 -9.61
C ARG A 144 5.23 11.89 -8.98
N LYS A 145 5.12 13.09 -9.56
CA LYS A 145 5.81 14.29 -9.06
C LYS A 145 5.27 14.80 -7.72
N ALA A 146 4.01 14.51 -7.38
CA ALA A 146 3.40 14.95 -6.14
C ALA A 146 3.83 14.10 -4.92
N ALA A 147 4.12 12.81 -5.15
CA ALA A 147 4.40 11.83 -4.11
C ALA A 147 5.81 11.97 -3.51
N ASP A 148 6.01 11.41 -2.31
CA ASP A 148 7.33 11.34 -1.68
C ASP A 148 8.16 10.19 -2.24
N LEU A 149 7.49 9.11 -2.65
CA LEU A 149 8.08 7.96 -3.31
C LEU A 149 7.18 7.46 -4.43
N VAL A 150 7.81 7.01 -5.50
CA VAL A 150 7.15 6.39 -6.65
C VAL A 150 7.67 4.97 -6.81
N ILE A 151 6.76 4.02 -6.98
CA ILE A 151 7.07 2.64 -7.33
C ILE A 151 6.38 2.33 -8.66
N THR A 152 7.15 1.90 -9.65
CA THR A 152 6.61 1.41 -10.92
C THR A 152 6.75 -0.10 -10.94
N LEU A 153 5.63 -0.79 -11.10
CA LEU A 153 5.58 -2.25 -11.24
C LEU A 153 5.62 -2.62 -12.72
N SER A 154 6.26 -3.76 -12.98
CA SER A 154 6.24 -4.41 -14.28
C SER A 154 5.24 -5.56 -14.28
N PRO A 155 4.66 -5.91 -15.44
CA PRO A 155 3.84 -7.10 -15.58
C PRO A 155 4.61 -8.33 -15.10
N VAL A 156 3.92 -9.26 -14.44
CA VAL A 156 4.53 -10.55 -14.08
C VAL A 156 4.69 -11.38 -15.36
N ASP A 157 5.91 -11.79 -15.67
CA ASP A 157 6.17 -12.76 -16.74
C ASP A 157 5.57 -14.12 -16.34
N ARG A 158 4.34 -14.38 -16.80
CA ARG A 158 3.63 -15.64 -16.50
C ARG A 158 4.27 -16.88 -17.13
N ASN A 159 5.28 -16.70 -17.99
CA ASN A 159 6.07 -17.77 -18.57
C ASN A 159 7.21 -18.25 -17.65
N TYR A 160 7.43 -17.60 -16.51
CA TYR A 160 8.42 -18.00 -15.51
C TYR A 160 7.75 -18.67 -14.30
N ARG A 161 6.79 -19.56 -14.56
CA ARG A 161 6.48 -20.64 -13.61
C ARG A 161 7.33 -21.82 -14.04
N GLY A 162 8.48 -21.94 -13.40
CA GLY A 162 9.27 -23.16 -13.46
C GLY A 162 8.48 -24.25 -12.75
N ASP A 163 7.78 -25.03 -13.56
CA ASP A 163 7.41 -26.40 -13.23
C ASP A 163 8.61 -27.30 -13.55
#